data_AF-A0A957EIK2-F1
#
_entry.id   AF-A0A957EIK2-F1
#
_cell.length_a   1.000
_cell.length_b   1.000
_cell.length_c   1.000
_cell.angle_alpha   90.00
_cell.angle_beta   90.00
_cell.angle_gamma   90.00
#
_symmetry.space_group_name_H-M   'P 1'
#
loop_
_entity.id
_entity.type
_entity.pdbx_description
1 polymer ?
#
loop_
_entity_poly.entity_id
_entity_poly.type
_entity_poly.pdbx_seq_one_letter_code
_entity_poly.pdbx_strand_id
1 'polypeptide(L)'
;MKRPTFPTLTHTPQSVQNLNVLAEAQASMGDRAADWVAKIVGSWGFILGQLVLLIIWIILNITAWVQHWDPYPFILMNLFLSMQAAFTAPIIMMSQNRQAARDRLEAHNDFLVNQQAETEIRAILQHLEAQNEALTEIHALLAELKQKREEG
;
A
#
# COMPACT_ATOMS: atom_id res chain seq x y z
N MET A 1 25.81 38.00 -28.56
CA MET A 1 25.53 37.32 -27.28
C MET A 1 24.66 36.10 -27.55
N LYS A 2 25.20 34.88 -27.42
CA LYS A 2 24.40 33.64 -27.49
C LYS A 2 23.67 33.47 -26.16
N ARG A 3 22.35 33.31 -26.20
CA ARG A 3 21.56 33.03 -24.99
C ARG A 3 21.86 31.59 -24.54
N PRO A 4 22.08 31.34 -23.24
CA PRO A 4 22.15 29.99 -22.73
C PRO A 4 20.78 29.32 -22.87
N THR A 5 20.71 28.30 -23.71
CA THR A 5 19.54 27.43 -23.86
C THR A 5 19.62 26.32 -22.82
N PHE A 6 18.73 26.37 -21.83
CA PHE A 6 18.60 25.30 -20.84
C PHE A 6 17.72 24.17 -21.40
N PRO A 7 18.10 22.91 -21.18
CA PRO A 7 17.23 21.79 -21.52
C PRO A 7 15.94 21.88 -20.68
N THR A 8 14.78 21.80 -21.34
CA THR A 8 13.49 21.75 -20.67
C THR A 8 13.34 20.38 -20.01
N LEU A 9 13.28 20.34 -18.68
CA LEU A 9 12.96 19.12 -17.94
C LEU A 9 11.47 18.83 -18.11
N THR A 10 11.11 18.08 -19.14
CA THR A 10 9.80 17.45 -19.26
C THR A 10 9.67 16.39 -18.17
N HIS A 11 9.21 16.79 -16.99
CA HIS A 11 8.68 15.86 -16.01
C HIS A 11 7.37 15.33 -16.58
N THR A 12 7.41 14.13 -17.15
CA THR A 12 6.19 13.38 -17.43
C THR A 12 5.78 12.81 -16.08
N PRO A 13 4.69 13.26 -15.43
CA PRO A 13 4.20 12.58 -14.24
C PRO A 13 3.95 11.15 -14.66
N GLN A 14 4.78 10.22 -14.17
CA GLN A 14 4.56 8.81 -14.46
C GLN A 14 3.17 8.51 -13.91
N SER A 15 2.27 8.12 -14.81
CA SER A 15 1.02 7.52 -14.39
C SER A 15 1.43 6.35 -13.52
N VAL A 16 1.20 6.44 -12.21
CA VAL A 16 1.26 5.29 -11.31
C VAL A 16 0.35 4.28 -12.01
N GLN A 17 0.95 3.31 -12.70
CA GLN A 17 0.16 2.27 -13.34
C GLN A 17 -0.57 1.67 -12.17
N ASN A 18 -1.90 1.79 -12.16
CA ASN A 18 -2.69 1.22 -11.09
C ASN A 18 -2.59 -0.29 -11.26
N LEU A 19 -1.50 -0.88 -10.77
CA LEU A 19 -1.23 -2.31 -10.76
C LEU A 19 -2.38 -3.04 -10.06
N ASN A 20 -3.04 -2.35 -9.13
CA ASN A 20 -4.30 -2.75 -8.53
C ASN A 20 -5.41 -3.01 -9.56
N VAL A 21 -5.54 -2.19 -10.61
CA VAL A 21 -6.55 -2.38 -11.67
C VAL A 21 -6.23 -3.60 -12.54
N LEU A 22 -4.96 -3.88 -12.80
CA LEU A 22 -4.55 -5.09 -13.54
C LEU A 22 -4.73 -6.35 -12.68
N ALA A 23 -4.41 -6.27 -11.39
CA ALA A 23 -4.61 -7.36 -10.42
C ALA A 23 -6.10 -7.62 -10.14
N GLU A 24 -6.94 -6.59 -10.17
CA GLU A 24 -8.40 -6.72 -10.04
C GLU A 24 -9.05 -7.27 -11.30
N ALA A 25 -8.55 -6.92 -12.50
CA ALA A 25 -9.07 -7.42 -13.77
C ALA A 25 -8.93 -8.95 -13.93
N GLN A 26 -7.99 -9.58 -13.22
CA GLN A 26 -7.79 -11.03 -13.22
C GLN A 26 -8.46 -11.76 -12.04
N ALA A 27 -9.11 -11.05 -11.11
CA ALA A 27 -9.71 -11.68 -9.94
C ALA A 27 -10.92 -12.55 -10.31
N SER A 28 -10.91 -13.82 -9.90
CA SER A 28 -12.03 -14.74 -10.10
C SER A 28 -13.25 -14.34 -9.26
N MET A 29 -14.44 -14.80 -9.63
CA MET A 29 -15.65 -14.60 -8.83
C MET A 29 -15.48 -15.15 -7.40
N GLY A 30 -14.76 -16.26 -7.25
CA GLY A 30 -14.44 -16.84 -5.94
C GLY A 30 -13.50 -15.96 -5.10
N ASP A 31 -12.56 -15.28 -5.75
CA ASP A 31 -11.63 -14.36 -5.08
C ASP A 31 -12.37 -13.15 -4.50
N ARG A 32 -13.30 -12.60 -5.28
CA ARG A 32 -14.14 -11.47 -4.85
C ARG A 32 -15.05 -11.86 -3.69
N ALA A 33 -15.62 -13.06 -3.74
CA ALA A 33 -16.44 -13.59 -2.64
C ALA A 33 -15.60 -13.79 -1.37
N ALA A 34 -14.41 -14.39 -1.48
CA ALA A 34 -13.49 -14.58 -0.35
C ALA A 34 -13.06 -13.24 0.27
N ASP A 35 -12.75 -12.22 -0.52
CA ASP A 35 -12.43 -10.88 -0.02
C ASP A 35 -13.60 -10.23 0.71
N TRP A 36 -14.81 -10.40 0.19
CA TRP A 36 -16.01 -9.87 0.84
C TRP A 36 -16.27 -10.55 2.18
N VAL A 37 -16.18 -11.89 2.22
CA VAL A 37 -16.32 -12.66 3.46
C VAL A 37 -15.23 -12.29 4.47
N ALA A 38 -13.97 -12.21 4.05
CA ALA A 38 -12.86 -11.84 4.92
C ALA A 38 -13.04 -10.43 5.54
N LYS A 39 -13.55 -9.46 4.77
CA LYS A 39 -13.86 -8.11 5.27
C LYS A 39 -14.97 -8.12 6.33
N ILE A 40 -15.99 -8.96 6.14
CA ILE A 40 -17.10 -9.08 7.11
C ILE A 40 -16.63 -9.77 8.38
N VAL A 41 -15.97 -10.92 8.24
CA VAL A 41 -15.52 -11.73 9.38
C VAL A 41 -14.41 -11.04 10.17
N GLY A 42 -13.57 -10.24 9.52
CA GLY A 42 -12.53 -9.43 10.16
C GLY A 42 -13.02 -8.15 10.84
N SER A 43 -14.32 -7.84 10.79
CA SER A 43 -14.87 -6.62 11.39
C SER A 43 -15.18 -6.78 12.88
N TRP A 44 -14.87 -5.75 13.67
CA TRP A 44 -15.26 -5.67 15.09
C TRP A 44 -16.77 -5.82 15.32
N GLY A 45 -17.59 -5.35 14.38
CA GLY A 45 -19.06 -5.48 14.47
C GLY A 45 -19.52 -6.94 14.35
N PHE A 46 -18.84 -7.75 13.53
CA PHE A 46 -19.16 -9.17 13.37
C PHE A 46 -18.87 -9.96 14.65
N ILE A 47 -17.73 -9.67 15.30
CA ILE A 47 -17.34 -10.30 16.57
C ILE A 47 -18.38 -10.02 17.66
N LEU A 48 -18.82 -8.76 17.79
CA LEU A 48 -19.85 -8.38 18.76
C LEU A 48 -21.22 -9.00 18.44
N GLY A 49 -21.62 -9.02 17.17
CA GLY A 49 -22.85 -9.67 16.73
C GLY A 49 -22.86 -11.17 17.01
N GLN A 50 -21.75 -11.86 16.73
CA GLN A 50 -21.58 -13.28 17.03
C GLN A 50 -21.65 -13.55 18.54
N LEU A 51 -21.05 -12.70 19.37
CA LEU A 51 -21.13 -12.82 20.83
C LEU A 51 -22.57 -12.66 21.34
N VAL A 52 -23.29 -11.65 20.86
CA VAL A 52 -24.71 -11.43 21.23
C VAL A 52 -25.57 -12.62 20.80
N LEU A 53 -25.35 -13.15 19.60
CA LEU A 53 -26.06 -14.33 19.11
C LEU A 53 -25.82 -15.56 20.01
N LEU A 54 -24.58 -15.77 20.47
CA LEU A 54 -24.25 -16.83 21.41
C LEU A 54 -24.99 -16.64 22.75
N ILE A 55 -25.02 -15.42 23.29
CA ILE A 55 -25.74 -15.12 24.53
C ILE A 55 -27.25 -15.39 24.36
N ILE A 56 -27.85 -14.95 23.25
CA ILE A 56 -29.27 -15.20 22.96
C ILE A 56 -29.54 -16.71 22.84
N TRP A 57 -28.66 -17.45 22.16
CA TRP A 57 -28.79 -18.91 21.99
C TRP A 57 -28.76 -19.64 23.33
N ILE A 58 -27.85 -19.26 24.23
CA ILE A 58 -27.74 -19.81 25.57
C ILE A 58 -29.01 -19.49 26.39
N ILE A 59 -29.49 -18.24 26.35
CA ILE A 59 -30.70 -17.81 27.08
C ILE A 59 -31.93 -18.60 26.58
N LEU A 60 -32.12 -18.74 25.27
CA LEU A 60 -33.23 -19.50 24.69
C LEU A 60 -33.19 -20.98 25.07
N ASN A 61 -32.00 -21.59 25.11
CA ASN A 61 -31.85 -22.98 25.53
C ASN A 61 -32.10 -23.19 27.03
N ILE A 62 -31.62 -22.29 27.89
CA ILE A 62 -31.80 -22.39 29.36
C ILE A 62 -33.24 -22.09 29.77
N THR A 63 -33.91 -21.13 29.12
CA THR A 63 -35.28 -20.74 29.48
C THR A 63 -36.35 -21.74 29.03
N ALA A 64 -35.95 -22.90 28.48
CA ALA A 64 -36.81 -24.04 28.12
C ALA A 64 -38.01 -23.68 27.22
N TRP A 65 -37.94 -22.56 26.49
CA TRP A 65 -39.03 -22.13 25.60
C TRP A 65 -39.24 -23.11 24.43
N VAL A 66 -38.18 -23.85 24.06
CA VAL A 66 -38.21 -24.90 23.04
C VAL A 66 -37.44 -26.11 23.57
N GLN A 67 -38.15 -27.07 24.19
CA GLN A 67 -37.74 -28.48 24.39
C GLN A 67 -36.22 -28.76 24.33
N HIS A 68 -35.43 -28.37 25.35
CA HIS A 68 -34.01 -28.70 25.60
C HIS A 68 -33.22 -29.27 24.40
N TRP A 69 -33.15 -28.51 23.29
CA TRP A 69 -32.68 -29.08 22.02
C TRP A 69 -31.15 -29.26 22.01
N ASP A 70 -30.44 -28.47 22.81
CA ASP A 70 -28.99 -28.57 23.04
C ASP A 70 -28.67 -28.49 24.55
N PRO A 71 -28.80 -29.61 25.30
CA PRO A 71 -28.45 -29.67 26.72
C PRO A 71 -26.97 -29.38 26.97
N TYR A 72 -26.64 -28.88 28.16
CA TYR A 72 -25.25 -28.67 28.58
C TYR A 72 -24.45 -29.97 28.38
N PRO A 73 -23.35 -29.99 27.59
CA PRO A 73 -22.41 -28.90 27.30
C PRO A 73 -22.53 -28.22 25.90
N PHE A 74 -23.72 -28.11 25.32
CA PHE A 74 -23.99 -27.43 24.04
C PHE A 74 -23.22 -28.01 22.82
N ILE A 75 -23.44 -29.29 22.53
CA ILE A 75 -22.68 -30.01 21.51
C ILE A 75 -22.95 -29.51 20.09
N LEU A 76 -24.19 -29.08 19.81
CA LEU A 76 -24.56 -28.58 18.48
C LEU A 76 -23.93 -27.22 18.22
N MET A 77 -23.96 -26.33 19.23
CA MET A 77 -23.28 -25.03 19.14
C MET A 77 -21.77 -25.19 18.93
N ASN A 78 -21.13 -26.10 19.66
CA ASN A 78 -19.70 -26.36 19.54
C ASN A 78 -19.36 -26.91 18.12
N LEU A 79 -20.17 -27.84 17.62
CA LEU A 79 -19.98 -28.38 16.27
C LEU A 79 -20.12 -27.29 15.20
N PHE A 80 -21.13 -26.41 15.34
CA PHE A 80 -21.32 -25.31 14.40
C PHE A 80 -20.14 -24.32 14.42
N LEU A 81 -19.69 -23.91 15.62
CA LEU A 81 -18.56 -22.98 15.76
C LEU A 81 -17.25 -23.56 15.23
N SER A 82 -16.97 -24.85 15.50
CA SER A 82 -15.77 -25.51 14.98
C SER A 82 -15.79 -25.60 13.45
N MET A 83 -16.95 -25.88 12.87
CA MET A 83 -17.14 -25.88 11.42
C MET A 83 -17.00 -24.48 10.81
N GLN A 84 -17.61 -23.47 11.44
CA GLN A 84 -17.47 -22.07 11.02
C GLN A 84 -16.00 -21.63 11.01
N ALA A 85 -15.24 -21.96 12.06
CA ALA A 85 -13.81 -21.65 12.13
C ALA A 85 -13.00 -22.38 11.04
N ALA A 86 -13.30 -23.67 10.80
CA ALA A 86 -12.64 -24.47 9.77
C ALA A 86 -12.82 -23.91 8.36
N PHE A 87 -14.00 -23.36 8.03
CA PHE A 87 -14.23 -22.68 6.75
C PHE A 87 -13.64 -21.27 6.70
N THR A 88 -13.64 -20.56 7.82
CA THR A 88 -13.17 -19.18 7.91
C THR A 88 -11.65 -19.08 7.71
N ALA A 89 -10.87 -19.96 8.34
CA ALA A 89 -9.41 -19.96 8.26
C ALA A 89 -8.85 -19.97 6.83
N PRO A 90 -9.26 -20.88 5.92
CA PRO A 90 -8.75 -20.89 4.55
C PRO A 90 -9.21 -19.68 3.73
N ILE A 91 -10.44 -19.19 3.94
CA ILE A 91 -10.94 -17.99 3.24
C ILE A 91 -10.13 -16.75 3.64
N ILE A 92 -9.86 -16.59 4.94
CA ILE A 92 -8.99 -15.53 5.45
C ILE A 92 -7.59 -15.68 4.86
N MET A 93 -7.02 -16.90 4.87
CA MET A 93 -5.69 -17.15 4.32
C MET A 93 -5.61 -16.83 2.82
N MET A 94 -6.65 -17.13 2.03
CA MET A 94 -6.71 -16.77 0.61
C MET A 94 -6.75 -15.26 0.40
N SER A 95 -7.56 -14.53 1.19
CA SER A 95 -7.60 -13.05 1.12
C SER A 95 -6.27 -12.43 1.56
N GLN A 96 -5.64 -12.96 2.62
CA GLN A 96 -4.33 -12.52 3.09
C GLN A 96 -3.23 -12.78 2.05
N ASN A 97 -3.18 -13.97 1.46
CA ASN A 97 -2.19 -14.30 0.44
C ASN A 97 -2.29 -13.36 -0.78
N ARG A 98 -3.52 -12.97 -1.16
CA ARG A 98 -3.75 -12.00 -2.23
C ARG A 98 -3.34 -10.58 -1.83
N GLN A 99 -3.65 -10.14 -0.62
CA GLN A 99 -3.20 -8.83 -0.12
C GLN A 99 -1.67 -8.75 -0.10
N ALA A 100 -1.00 -9.76 0.46
CA ALA A 100 0.47 -9.83 0.49
C ALA A 100 1.11 -9.82 -0.90
N ALA A 101 0.47 -10.44 -1.90
CA ALA A 101 0.94 -10.38 -3.29
C ALA A 101 0.84 -8.97 -3.87
N ARG A 102 -0.23 -8.22 -3.57
CA ARG A 102 -0.38 -6.80 -3.98
C ARG A 102 0.65 -5.93 -3.29
N ASP A 103 0.80 -6.06 -1.97
CA ASP A 103 1.77 -5.31 -1.18
C ASP A 103 3.20 -5.52 -1.68
N ARG A 104 3.54 -6.75 -2.10
CA ARG A 104 4.85 -7.06 -2.69
C ARG A 104 5.07 -6.36 -4.04
N LEU A 105 4.05 -6.29 -4.89
CA LEU A 105 4.14 -5.60 -6.18
C LEU A 105 4.27 -4.09 -5.99
N GLU A 106 3.52 -3.52 -5.05
CA GLU A 106 3.59 -2.11 -4.69
C GLU A 106 4.98 -1.75 -4.14
N ALA A 107 5.47 -2.53 -3.17
CA ALA A 107 6.81 -2.34 -2.62
C ALA A 107 7.92 -2.46 -3.69
N HIS A 108 7.75 -3.35 -4.68
CA HIS A 108 8.69 -3.45 -5.79
C HIS A 108 8.65 -2.22 -6.71
N ASN A 109 7.46 -1.69 -6.98
CA ASN A 109 7.30 -0.48 -7.77
C ASN A 109 7.92 0.73 -7.07
N ASP A 110 7.60 0.92 -5.79
CA ASP A 110 8.17 1.97 -4.95
C ASP A 110 9.70 1.93 -4.94
N PHE A 111 10.27 0.72 -4.87
CA PHE A 111 11.71 0.53 -4.95
C PHE A 111 12.30 0.99 -6.30
N LEU A 112 11.64 0.69 -7.42
CA LEU A 112 12.09 1.13 -8.75
C LEU A 112 11.98 2.65 -8.91
N VAL A 113 10.88 3.24 -8.44
CA VAL A 113 10.69 4.70 -8.44
C VAL A 113 11.78 5.37 -7.60
N ASN A 114 12.11 4.81 -6.43
CA ASN A 114 13.15 5.36 -5.57
C ASN A 114 14.55 5.29 -6.20
N GLN A 115 14.89 4.19 -6.89
CA GLN A 115 16.15 4.10 -7.63
C GLN A 115 16.24 5.11 -8.79
N GLN A 116 15.13 5.31 -9.50
CA GLN A 116 15.05 6.30 -10.56
C GLN A 116 15.23 7.71 -9.98
N ALA A 117 14.55 8.02 -8.88
CA ALA A 117 14.70 9.29 -8.17
C ALA A 117 16.14 9.53 -7.70
N GLU A 118 16.83 8.50 -7.18
CA GLU A 118 18.25 8.59 -6.82
C GLU A 118 19.12 8.98 -8.02
N THR A 119 18.86 8.37 -9.17
CA THR A 119 19.60 8.65 -10.41
C THR A 119 19.35 10.08 -10.90
N GLU A 120 18.10 10.55 -10.85
CA GLU A 120 17.73 11.93 -11.20
C GLU A 120 18.36 12.95 -10.27
N ILE A 121 18.35 12.70 -8.94
CA ILE A 121 19.01 13.55 -7.95
C ILE A 121 20.52 13.62 -8.24
N ARG A 122 21.16 12.48 -8.56
CA ARG A 122 22.57 12.45 -8.91
C ARG A 122 22.87 13.31 -10.15
N ALA A 123 22.02 13.24 -11.17
CA ALA A 123 22.16 14.08 -12.36
C ALA A 123 22.01 15.58 -12.04
N ILE A 124 21.05 15.93 -11.17
CA ILE A 124 20.87 17.31 -10.70
C ILE A 124 22.12 17.79 -9.95
N LEU A 125 22.66 16.99 -9.03
CA LEU A 125 23.86 17.34 -8.26
C LEU A 125 25.07 17.58 -9.16
N GLN A 126 25.29 16.71 -10.16
CA GLN A 126 26.37 16.89 -11.15
C GLN A 126 26.19 18.19 -11.94
N HIS A 127 24.95 18.54 -12.30
CA HIS A 127 24.69 19.78 -13.01
C HIS A 127 24.92 21.02 -12.13
N LEU A 128 24.54 20.96 -10.85
CA LEU A 128 24.82 22.02 -9.88
C LEU A 128 26.32 22.21 -9.67
N GLU A 129 27.09 21.13 -9.60
CA GLU A 129 28.55 21.19 -9.47
C GLU A 129 29.19 21.86 -10.69
N ALA A 130 28.80 21.47 -11.91
CA ALA A 130 29.26 22.11 -13.13
C ALA A 130 28.88 23.61 -13.20
N GLN A 131 27.70 24.00 -12.70
CA GLN A 131 27.31 25.41 -12.61
C GLN A 131 28.17 26.18 -11.59
N ASN A 132 28.50 25.58 -10.45
CA ASN A 132 29.37 26.20 -9.44
C ASN A 132 30.80 26.40 -9.97
N GLU A 133 31.33 25.45 -10.74
CA GLU A 133 32.63 25.61 -11.40
C GLU A 133 32.63 26.79 -12.37
N ALA A 134 31.63 26.86 -13.26
CA ALA A 134 31.49 27.95 -14.21
C ALA A 134 31.32 29.32 -13.53
N LEU A 135 30.55 29.39 -12.43
CA LEU A 135 30.42 30.62 -11.62
C LEU A 135 31.76 31.05 -11.00
N THR A 136 32.55 30.09 -10.53
CA THR A 136 33.87 30.34 -9.94
C THR A 136 34.83 30.90 -10.98
N GLU A 137 34.83 30.35 -12.19
CA GLU A 137 35.64 30.86 -13.31
C GLU A 137 35.24 32.29 -13.70
N ILE A 138 33.93 32.57 -13.81
CA ILE A 138 33.42 33.92 -14.08
C ILE A 138 33.85 34.89 -12.97
N HIS A 139 33.76 34.50 -11.70
CA HIS A 139 34.20 35.33 -10.57
C HIS A 139 35.70 35.64 -10.65
N ALA A 140 36.54 34.66 -11.01
CA ALA A 140 37.98 34.86 -11.18
C ALA A 140 38.30 35.85 -12.31
N LEU A 141 37.67 35.69 -13.48
CA LEU A 141 37.84 36.60 -14.62
C LEU A 141 37.38 38.03 -14.29
N LEU A 142 36.27 38.18 -13.56
CA LEU A 142 35.78 39.49 -13.12
C LEU A 142 36.76 40.17 -12.14
N ALA A 143 37.38 39.40 -11.24
CA ALA A 143 38.40 39.93 -10.33
C ALA A 143 39.63 40.43 -11.08
N GLU A 144 40.11 39.67 -12.06
CA GLU A 144 41.26 40.05 -12.90
C GLU A 144 40.97 41.32 -13.72
N LEU A 145 39.79 41.41 -14.33
CA LEU A 145 39.38 42.61 -15.09
C LEU A 145 39.25 43.85 -14.19
N LYS A 146 38.77 43.67 -12.96
CA LYS A 146 38.68 44.78 -11.99
C LYS A 146 40.07 45.29 -11.62
N GLN A 147 41.01 44.39 -11.34
CA GLN A 147 42.38 44.74 -11.01
C GLN A 147 43.07 45.48 -12.17
N LYS A 148 42.92 44.98 -13.41
CA LYS A 148 43.48 45.62 -14.61
C LYS A 148 42.89 47.00 -14.91
N ARG A 149 41.65 47.27 -14.49
CA ARG A 149 41.02 48.60 -14.57
C ARG A 149 41.53 49.55 -13.48
N GLU A 150 41.86 49.05 -12.29
CA GLU A 150 42.38 49.87 -11.19
C GLU A 150 43.86 50.26 -11.40
N GLU A 151 44.60 49.48 -12.20
CA GLU A 151 46.03 49.72 -12.50
C GLU A 151 46.29 50.61 -13.74
N GLY A 152 45.26 50.99 -14.51
CA GLY A 152 45.38 51.81 -15.74
C GLY A 152 44.56 53.09 -15.70
#